data_AF-A0A838H8T7-F1
#
_entry.id   AF-A0A838H8T7-F1
#
_cell.length_a   1.000
_cell.length_b   1.000
_cell.length_c   1.000
_cell.angle_alpha   90.00
_cell.angle_beta   90.00
_cell.angle_gamma   90.00
#
_symmetry.space_group_name_H-M   'P 1'
#
loop_
_entity.id
_entity.type
_entity.pdbx_description
1 polymer ?
#
loop_
_entity_poly.entity_id
_entity_poly.type
_entity_poly.pdbx_seq_one_letter_code
_entity_poly.pdbx_strand_id
1 'polypeptide(L)' 'MTLEQAEAVIEACKAEAEAVGQPMNIAVVDDGANLVAFTSMDDTKL' A
#
# COMPACT_ATOMS: atom_id res chain seq x y z
N MET A 1 3.04 14.85 -1.22
CA MET A 1 2.11 13.75 -0.86
C MET A 1 1.61 13.97 0.56
N THR A 2 0.30 13.98 0.79
CA THR A 2 -0.29 14.06 2.15
C THR A 2 -0.59 12.66 2.70
N LEU A 3 -0.79 12.54 4.01
CA LEU A 3 -1.19 11.26 4.64
C LEU A 3 -2.48 10.70 4.04
N GLU A 4 -3.48 11.56 3.86
CA GLU A 4 -4.78 11.22 3.27
C GLU A 4 -4.65 10.68 1.83
N GLN A 5 -3.73 11.24 1.03
CA GLN A 5 -3.44 10.74 -0.31
C GLN A 5 -2.76 9.37 -0.26
N ALA A 6 -1.84 9.15 0.68
CA ALA A 6 -1.16 7.88 0.85
C ALA A 6 -2.13 6.77 1.28
N GLU A 7 -3.08 7.10 2.16
CA GLU A 7 -4.16 6.19 2.57
C GLU A 7 -5.06 5.82 1.39
N ALA A 8 -5.47 6.79 0.57
CA ALA A 8 -6.29 6.52 -0.62
C ALA A 8 -5.57 5.60 -1.63
N VAL A 9 -4.26 5.76 -1.81
CA VAL A 9 -3.44 4.88 -2.66
C VAL A 9 -3.40 3.47 -2.07
N ILE A 10 -3.19 3.35 -0.76
CA ILE A 10 -3.16 2.06 -0.07
C ILE A 10 -4.48 1.30 -0.24
N GLU A 11 -5.61 1.96 -0.03
CA GLU A 11 -6.93 1.32 -0.17
C GLU A 11 -7.21 0.85 -1.60
N ALA A 12 -6.82 1.64 -2.61
CA ALA A 12 -6.91 1.23 -4.01
C ALA A 12 -6.03 0.02 -4.32
N CYS A 13 -4.80 -0.01 -3.79
CA CYS A 13 -3.89 -1.16 -3.96
C CYS A 13 -4.40 -2.41 -3.24
N LYS A 14 -5.02 -2.29 -2.06
CA LYS A 14 -5.64 -3.41 -1.36
C LYS A 14 -6.78 -4.01 -2.18
N ALA A 15 -7.66 -3.17 -2.73
CA ALA A 15 -8.78 -3.63 -3.55
C ALA A 15 -8.30 -4.39 -4.81
N GLU A 16 -7.24 -3.92 -5.45
CA GLU A 16 -6.63 -4.62 -6.58
C GLU A 16 -5.96 -5.93 -6.15
N ALA A 17 -5.24 -5.94 -5.03
CA ALA A 17 -4.60 -7.15 -4.50
C ALA A 17 -5.64 -8.24 -4.14
N GLU A 18 -6.80 -7.84 -3.60
CA GLU A 18 -7.95 -8.72 -3.38
C GLU A 18 -8.53 -9.24 -4.71
N ALA A 19 -8.68 -8.37 -5.72
CA ALA A 19 -9.16 -8.76 -7.04
C ALA A 19 -8.24 -9.75 -7.76
N VAL A 20 -6.93 -9.59 -7.60
CA VAL A 20 -5.89 -10.50 -8.13
C VAL A 20 -5.80 -11.79 -7.30
N GLY A 21 -6.31 -11.78 -6.06
CA GLY A 21 -6.25 -12.92 -5.14
C GLY A 21 -4.85 -13.17 -4.57
N GLN A 22 -3.98 -12.15 -4.59
CA GLN A 22 -2.61 -12.23 -4.09
C GLN A 22 -2.40 -11.12 -3.05
N PRO A 23 -2.23 -11.45 -1.77
CA PRO A 23 -1.92 -10.45 -0.75
C PRO A 23 -0.54 -9.82 -1.04
N MET A 24 -0.44 -8.49 -0.87
CA MET A 24 0.76 -7.71 -1.19
C MET A 24 1.19 -6.79 -0.03
N ASN A 25 2.48 -6.47 -0.01
CA ASN A 25 3.04 -5.40 0.81
C ASN A 25 3.02 -4.09 0.02
N ILE A 26 2.44 -3.04 0.58
CA ILE A 26 2.26 -1.74 -0.09
C ILE A 26 3.03 -0.69 0.69
N ALA A 27 4.01 -0.07 0.05
CA ALA A 27 4.81 1.03 0.59
C ALA A 27 4.64 2.27 -0.28
N VAL A 28 4.29 3.39 0.34
CA VAL A 28 4.14 4.69 -0.31
C VAL A 28 5.30 5.59 0.12
N VAL A 29 6.06 6.09 -0.85
CA VAL A 29 7.22 6.96 -0.62
C VAL A 29 7.03 8.32 -1.29
N ASP A 30 7.54 9.38 -0.68
CA ASP A 30 7.52 10.72 -1.29
C ASP A 30 8.64 10.93 -2.33
N ASP A 31 8.67 12.11 -2.94
CA ASP A 31 9.67 12.49 -3.95
C ASP A 31 11.12 12.45 -3.41
N GLY A 32 11.29 12.50 -2.08
CA GLY A 32 12.56 12.37 -1.38
C GLY A 32 12.91 10.93 -0.99
N ALA A 33 12.14 9.94 -1.45
CA ALA A 33 12.23 8.54 -1.06
C ALA A 33 12.01 8.29 0.45
N ASN A 34 11.34 9.21 1.16
CA ASN A 34 10.94 8.98 2.53
C ASN A 34 9.67 8.14 2.58
N LEU A 35 9.63 7.17 3.49
CA LEU A 35 8.44 6.34 3.71
C LEU A 35 7.32 7.18 4.34
N VAL A 36 6.21 7.31 3.61
CA VAL A 36 5.04 8.07 4.04
C VAL A 36 4.01 7.15 4.70
N ALA A 37 3.78 5.96 4.12
CA ALA A 37 2.85 4.98 4.66
C ALA A 37 3.25 3.56 4.21
N PHE A 38 2.95 2.58 5.06
CA PHE A 38 3.21 1.17 4.78
C PHE A 38 2.06 0.32 5.32
N THR A 39 1.63 -0.67 4.53
CA THR A 39 0.69 -1.69 4.97
C THR A 39 1.10 -3.06 4.44
N SER A 40 0.90 -4.08 5.27
CA SER A 40 1.07 -5.50 4.93
C SER A 40 -0.32 -6.11 5.02
N MET A 41 -0.79 -6.75 3.96
CA MET A 41 -2.05 -7.50 4.01
C MET A 41 -1.83 -8.81 4.76
N ASP A 42 -2.87 -9.29 5.47
CA ASP A 42 -2.81 -10.60 6.12
C ASP A 42 -2.62 -11.71 5.05
N ASP A 43 -1.92 -12.78 5.43
CA ASP A 43 -1.50 -13.87 4.52
C ASP A 43 -0.50 -13.52 3.40
N THR A 44 0.10 -12.32 3.40
CA THR A 44 1.31 -12.07 2.59
C THR A 44 2.41 -13.04 3.00
N LYS A 45 2.86 -13.91 2.10
CA LYS A 45 4.07 -14.70 2.32
C LYS A 45 5.30 -13.83 2.05
N LEU A 46 6.17 -13.75 3.06
CA LEU A 46 7.50 -13.12 3.02
C LEU A 46 8.35 -13.66 1.87
#